data_AF-A0A3D5YGF6-F1
#
_entry.id   AF-A0A3D5YGF6-F1
#
_cell.length_a   1.000
_cell.length_b   1.000
_cell.length_c   1.000
_cell.angle_alpha   90.00
_cell.angle_beta   90.00
_cell.angle_gamma   90.00
#
_symmetry.space_group_name_H-M   'P 1'
#
loop_
_entity.id
_entity.type
_entity.pdbx_description
1 polymer ?
#
loop_
_entity_poly.entity_id
_entity_poly.type
_entity_poly.pdbx_seq_one_letter_code
_entity_poly.pdbx_strand_id
1 'polypeptide(L)' 'MIPTIKSILSQTYNNFELLILDNNSNDNTRENIQTQKDPRIQLFTSEKNL' A
#
# COMPACT_ATOMS: atom_id res chain seq x y z
N MET A 1 2.71 -9.10 1.27
CA MET A 1 2.11 -7.77 1.01
C MET A 1 1.61 -7.61 -0.43
N ILE A 2 2.46 -7.67 -1.47
CA ILE A 2 2.02 -7.44 -2.86
C ILE A 2 0.83 -8.32 -3.33
N PRO A 3 0.77 -9.63 -3.01
CA PRO A 3 -0.40 -10.44 -3.34
C PRO A 3 -1.70 -9.91 -2.72
N THR A 4 -1.62 -9.38 -1.50
CA THR A 4 -2.77 -8.78 -0.79
C THR A 4 -3.24 -7.51 -1.48
N ILE A 5 -2.32 -6.61 -1.86
CA ILE A 5 -2.66 -5.39 -2.62
C ILE A 5 -3.35 -5.78 -3.92
N LYS A 6 -2.78 -6.73 -4.69
CA LYS A 6 -3.38 -7.20 -5.94
C LYS A 6 -4.79 -7.78 -5.74
N SER A 7 -5.00 -8.51 -4.65
CA SER A 7 -6.32 -9.09 -4.33
C SER A 7 -7.38 -8.03 -3.99
N ILE A 8 -6.98 -6.91 -3.38
CA ILE A 8 -7.88 -5.78 -3.11
C ILE A 8 -8.15 -4.99 -4.40
N LEU A 9 -7.13 -4.79 -5.24
CA LEU A 9 -7.30 -4.07 -6.50
C LEU A 9 -8.14 -4.84 -7.54
N SER A 10 -8.26 -6.16 -7.40
CA SER A 10 -9.03 -7.03 -8.29
C SER A 10 -10.51 -7.20 -7.90
N GLN A 11 -11.01 -6.42 -6.93
CA GLN A 11 -12.43 -6.46 -6.54
C GLN A 11 -13.34 -5.93 -7.65
N THR A 12 -14.59 -6.38 -7.70
CA THR A 12 -15.57 -5.93 -8.71
C THR A 12 -16.12 -4.54 -8.44
N TYR A 13 -16.14 -4.12 -7.17
CA TYR A 13 -16.45 -2.74 -6.76
C TYR A 13 -15.16 -1.90 -6.79
N ASN A 14 -15.15 -0.80 -7.54
CA ASN A 14 -13.93 -0.02 -7.82
C ASN A 14 -13.89 1.36 -7.16
N ASN A 15 -14.98 1.82 -6.55
CA ASN A 15 -15.06 3.15 -5.97
C ASN A 15 -14.56 3.14 -4.51
N PHE A 16 -13.25 2.94 -4.35
CA PHE A 16 -12.58 2.94 -3.05
C PHE A 16 -11.16 3.49 -3.15
N GLU A 17 -10.62 3.88 -2.01
CA GLU A 17 -9.22 4.22 -1.80
C GLU A 17 -8.56 3.15 -0.94
N LEU A 18 -7.30 2.82 -1.23
CA LEU A 18 -6.48 1.89 -0.47
C LEU A 18 -5.39 2.67 0.27
N LEU A 19 -5.63 2.92 1.55
CA LEU A 19 -4.66 3.59 2.42
C LEU A 19 -3.74 2.54 3.04
N ILE A 20 -2.43 2.69 2.84
CA ILE A 20 -1.41 1.81 3.40
C ILE A 20 -0.60 2.62 4.42
N LEU A 21 -0.64 2.19 5.67
CA LEU A 21 0.10 2.80 6.77
C LEU A 21 1.34 1.95 7.05
N ASP A 22 2.52 2.49 6.74
CA ASP A 22 3.80 1.90 7.05
C ASP A 22 4.33 2.41 8.41
N ASN A 23 4.40 1.52 9.40
CA ASN A 23 4.94 1.81 10.73
C ASN A 23 6.46 1.64 10.74
N ASN A 24 7.14 2.46 9.95
CA ASN A 24 8.59 2.49 9.84
C ASN A 24 9.26 1.12 9.56
N SER A 25 8.82 0.45 8.49
CA SER A 25 9.47 -0.79 8.05
C SER A 25 10.94 -0.56 7.67
N ASN A 26 11.81 -1.48 8.10
CA ASN A 26 13.25 -1.47 7.80
C ASN A 26 13.62 -2.35 6.59
N ASP A 27 12.63 -2.85 5.86
CA ASP A 27 12.79 -3.67 4.68
C ASP A 27 12.29 -2.94 3.42
N ASN A 28 12.32 -3.62 2.27
CA ASN A 28 11.96 -3.04 0.98
C ASN A 28 10.44 -2.86 0.79
N THR A 29 9.65 -2.88 1.86
CA THR A 29 8.19 -2.73 1.84
C THR A 29 7.76 -1.45 1.12
N ARG A 30 8.38 -0.31 1.44
CA ARG A 30 8.05 0.99 0.84
C ARG A 30 8.28 0.99 -0.67
N GLU A 31 9.45 0.51 -1.08
CA GLU A 31 9.85 0.42 -2.48
C GLU A 31 8.90 -0.50 -3.25
N ASN A 32 8.56 -1.65 -2.68
CA ASN A 32 7.62 -2.59 -3.26
C ASN A 32 6.22 -1.98 -3.44
N ILE A 33 5.70 -1.22 -2.47
CA ILE A 33 4.41 -0.52 -2.60
C ILE A 33 4.50 0.56 -3.68
N GLN A 34 5.57 1.37 -3.69
CA GLN A 34 5.77 2.45 -4.67
C GLN A 34 5.85 1.96 -6.12
N THR A 35 6.23 0.70 -6.36
CA THR A 35 6.16 0.11 -7.72
C THR A 35 4.74 -0.15 -8.21
N GLN A 36 3.74 -0.18 -7.33
CA GLN A 36 2.34 -0.41 -7.69
C GLN A 36 1.71 0.90 -8.18
N LYS A 37 1.60 1.07 -9.51
CA LYS A 37 1.07 2.29 -10.14
C LYS A 37 -0.46 2.33 -10.23
N ASP A 38 -1.16 2.02 -9.15
CA ASP A 38 -2.63 2.14 -9.10
C ASP A 38 -3.02 3.47 -8.42
N PRO A 39 -3.85 4.32 -9.05
CA PRO A 39 -4.20 5.64 -8.52
C PRO A 39 -5.00 5.58 -7.21
N ARG A 40 -5.55 4.41 -6.86
CA ARG A 40 -6.29 4.21 -5.59
C ARG A 40 -5.36 4.01 -4.40
N ILE A 41 -4.07 3.77 -4.61
CA ILE A 41 -3.11 3.51 -3.52
C ILE A 41 -2.58 4.84 -2.98
N GLN A 42 -2.65 5.01 -1.66
CA GLN A 42 -1.96 6.07 -0.92
C GLN A 42 -1.11 5.45 0.18
N LEU A 43 0.20 5.74 0.16
CA LEU A 43 1.15 5.26 1.16
C LEU A 43 1.46 6.38 2.15
N PHE A 44 1.24 6.12 3.44
CA PHE A 44 1.65 6.97 4.54
C PHE A 44 2.73 6.27 5.35
N THR A 45 3.84 6.94 5.57
CA THR A 45 4.97 6.40 6.35
C THR A 45 5.12 7.18 7.64
N SER A 46 5.25 6.48 8.77
CA SER A 46 5.63 7.12 10.03
C SER A 46 7.15 7.30 10.11
N GLU A 47 7.61 8.45 10.61
CA GLU A 47 9.03 8.72 10.88
C GLU A 47 9.54 8.03 12.16
N LYS A 48 8.63 7.53 13.01
CA LYS A 48 8.93 6.80 14.25
C LYS A 48 7.98 5.61 14.39
N ASN A 49 8.46 4.51 14.95
CA ASN A 49 7.58 3.43 15.40
C ASN A 49 6.62 4.01 16.45
N LEU A 50 5.31 4.02 16.15
CA LEU A 50 4.26 4.26 17.14
C LEU A 50 4.09 3.02 18.02
#